data_AF-A0A5D2D4T6-F1
#
_entry.id   AF-A0A5D2D4T6-F1
#
_cell.length_a   1.000
_cell.length_b   1.000
_cell.length_c   1.000
_cell.angle_alpha   90.00
_cell.angle_beta   90.00
_cell.angle_gamma   90.00
#
_symmetry.space_group_name_H-M   'P 1'
#
loop_
_entity.id
_entity.type
_entity.pdbx_description
1 polymer ?
#
loop_
_entity_poly.entity_id
_entity_poly.type
_entity_poly.pdbx_seq_one_letter_code
_entity_poly.pdbx_strand_id
1 'polypeptide(L)'
;MTGFGNFSYYYMRKDFSLARFAQMMWRLNFLVFFCCVVLNNSYMLYYICPMHTLFTLMVYGALGILNKYNEKGSVIALKIIACFLVVILVWEVPGVFELLWSPFTFFLGYTDPTKPNLPLLHEWQFRSGLDRYIWIIGMIYAYYHPTVERWMEKLEETEVKRQVSIRIAVAIIAPMVGFLWFEHIYKLDKIAYNKYHPYTSWIPITECVYMFKKCYSILPKLQFNPFCMAWKDYTGDLYLADSHLAKIRGSRWSA
;
A
#
# COMPACT_ATOMS: atom_id res chain seq x y z
N MET A 1 0.47 -1.13 -0.81
CA MET A 1 -0.69 -1.39 -1.70
C MET A 1 -2.03 -1.38 -0.98
N THR A 2 -2.18 -2.05 0.18
CA THR A 2 -3.44 -2.05 0.96
C THR A 2 -3.93 -0.67 1.41
N GLY A 3 -3.01 0.24 1.77
CA GLY A 3 -3.37 1.61 2.14
C GLY A 3 -4.16 2.35 1.06
N PHE A 4 -3.67 2.30 -0.19
CA PHE A 4 -4.31 2.99 -1.32
C PHE A 4 -5.66 2.38 -1.69
N GLY A 5 -5.69 1.06 -1.91
CA GLY A 5 -6.90 0.36 -2.38
C GLY A 5 -8.05 0.46 -1.37
N ASN A 6 -7.78 0.15 -0.11
CA ASN A 6 -8.79 0.24 0.95
C ASN A 6 -9.27 1.69 1.15
N PHE A 7 -8.36 2.67 1.12
CA PHE A 7 -8.74 4.08 1.29
C PHE A 7 -9.64 4.54 0.14
N SER A 8 -9.21 4.32 -1.10
CA SER A 8 -10.00 4.67 -2.30
C SER A 8 -11.38 4.04 -2.24
N TYR A 9 -11.45 2.75 -1.87
CA TYR A 9 -12.69 2.02 -1.72
C TYR A 9 -13.64 2.65 -0.69
N TYR A 10 -13.19 2.82 0.56
CA TYR A 10 -14.05 3.36 1.64
C TYR A 10 -14.40 4.84 1.42
N TYR A 11 -13.50 5.60 0.80
CA TYR A 11 -13.74 7.00 0.48
C TYR A 11 -14.78 7.18 -0.64
N MET A 12 -14.71 6.38 -1.70
CA MET A 12 -15.65 6.47 -2.83
C MET A 12 -16.99 5.78 -2.55
N ARG A 13 -16.98 4.57 -1.98
CA ARG A 13 -18.19 3.76 -1.77
C ARG A 13 -18.97 4.17 -0.52
N LYS A 14 -18.33 4.83 0.46
CA LYS A 14 -18.89 5.17 1.79
C LYS A 14 -19.55 3.99 2.53
N ASP A 15 -19.31 2.76 2.08
CA ASP A 15 -19.89 1.54 2.61
C ASP A 15 -18.99 0.97 3.71
N PHE A 16 -19.32 1.25 4.97
CA PHE A 16 -18.59 0.73 6.13
C PHE A 16 -19.18 -0.57 6.69
N SER A 17 -19.83 -1.37 5.84
CA SER A 17 -20.49 -2.62 6.27
C SER A 17 -19.48 -3.62 6.82
N LEU A 18 -19.68 -4.01 8.09
CA LEU A 18 -18.86 -5.00 8.79
C LEU A 18 -18.91 -6.37 8.09
N ALA A 19 -20.05 -6.73 7.50
CA ALA A 19 -20.20 -7.98 6.77
C ALA A 19 -19.25 -8.05 5.55
N ARG A 20 -19.14 -6.94 4.81
CA ARG A 20 -18.23 -6.86 3.65
C ARG A 20 -16.77 -6.83 4.08
N PHE A 21 -16.46 -6.13 5.17
CA PHE A 21 -15.12 -6.14 5.76
C PHE A 21 -14.71 -7.57 6.15
N ALA A 22 -15.58 -8.30 6.85
CA ALA A 22 -15.35 -9.68 7.25
C ALA A 22 -15.16 -10.61 6.04
N GLN A 23 -15.96 -10.46 4.98
CA GLN A 23 -15.80 -11.22 3.73
C GLN A 23 -14.43 -11.00 3.08
N MET A 24 -13.94 -9.74 3.05
CA MET A 24 -12.64 -9.42 2.47
C MET A 24 -11.49 -9.98 3.33
N MET A 25 -11.58 -9.86 4.66
CA MET A 25 -10.60 -10.44 5.59
C MET A 25 -10.58 -11.97 5.51
N TRP A 26 -11.75 -12.60 5.40
CA TRP A 26 -11.87 -14.04 5.22
C TRP A 26 -11.20 -14.48 3.92
N ARG A 27 -11.55 -13.84 2.79
CA ARG A 27 -10.97 -14.19 1.48
C ARG A 27 -9.44 -14.12 1.47
N LEU A 28 -8.85 -13.09 2.08
CA LEU A 28 -7.40 -12.90 2.11
C LEU A 28 -6.68 -13.91 3.02
N ASN A 29 -7.30 -14.30 4.14
CA ASN A 29 -6.70 -15.18 5.12
C ASN A 29 -7.07 -16.65 4.97
N PHE A 30 -8.09 -16.97 4.16
CA PHE A 30 -8.65 -18.31 4.01
C PHE A 30 -7.57 -19.35 3.70
N LEU A 31 -6.83 -19.16 2.60
CA LEU A 31 -5.82 -20.12 2.16
C LEU A 31 -4.71 -20.31 3.20
N VAL A 32 -4.20 -19.21 3.74
CA VAL A 32 -3.11 -19.26 4.73
C VAL A 32 -3.55 -19.92 6.02
N PHE A 33 -4.79 -19.70 6.46
CA PHE A 33 -5.35 -20.39 7.61
C PHE A 33 -5.33 -21.91 7.41
N PHE A 34 -5.81 -22.40 6.26
CA PHE A 34 -5.76 -23.84 5.96
C PHE A 34 -4.34 -24.36 5.85
N CYS A 35 -3.41 -23.62 5.24
CA CYS A 35 -2.00 -24.02 5.20
C CYS A 35 -1.41 -24.13 6.61
N CYS A 36 -1.68 -23.19 7.51
CA CYS A 36 -1.18 -23.24 8.89
C CYS A 36 -1.75 -24.45 9.64
N VAL A 37 -3.03 -24.77 9.45
CA VAL A 37 -3.69 -25.93 10.06
C VAL A 37 -3.13 -27.25 9.52
N VAL A 38 -2.99 -27.38 8.19
CA VAL A 38 -2.54 -28.63 7.54
C VAL A 38 -1.06 -28.89 7.80
N LEU A 39 -0.22 -27.85 7.75
CA LEU A 39 1.23 -27.98 7.95
C LEU A 39 1.65 -27.82 9.42
N ASN A 40 0.73 -27.58 10.34
CA ASN A 40 0.99 -27.29 11.76
C ASN A 40 2.09 -26.23 11.96
N ASN A 41 2.05 -25.18 11.13
CA ASN A 41 3.06 -24.12 11.09
C ASN A 41 2.55 -22.84 11.76
N SER A 42 3.46 -22.07 12.36
CA SER A 42 3.12 -20.76 12.93
C SER A 42 2.69 -19.79 11.84
N TYR A 43 1.63 -19.02 12.11
CA TYR A 43 1.06 -18.06 11.18
C TYR A 43 2.04 -16.95 10.77
N MET A 44 3.05 -16.67 11.61
CA MET A 44 4.05 -15.64 11.34
C MET A 44 5.00 -16.00 10.19
N LEU A 45 5.10 -17.29 9.81
CA LEU A 45 5.79 -17.71 8.58
C LEU A 45 5.13 -17.11 7.33
N TYR A 46 3.83 -16.83 7.38
CA TYR A 46 3.05 -16.19 6.34
C TYR A 46 2.74 -14.73 6.67
N TYR A 47 3.73 -13.98 7.20
CA TYR A 47 3.57 -12.63 7.75
C TYR A 47 2.90 -11.59 6.84
N ILE A 48 2.87 -11.82 5.52
CA ILE A 48 2.20 -10.96 4.53
C ILE A 48 0.70 -10.80 4.86
N CYS A 49 0.03 -11.90 5.22
CA CYS A 49 -1.40 -11.90 5.56
C CYS A 49 -1.76 -11.13 6.85
N PRO A 50 -1.08 -11.34 8.00
CA PRO A 50 -1.31 -10.52 9.19
C PRO A 50 -1.01 -9.05 8.94
N MET A 51 0.03 -8.73 8.17
CA MET A 51 0.33 -7.34 7.81
C MET A 51 -0.79 -6.69 7.00
N HIS A 52 -1.30 -7.37 5.97
CA HIS A 52 -2.43 -6.85 5.20
C HIS A 52 -3.69 -6.68 6.05
N THR A 53 -3.93 -7.61 6.98
CA THR A 53 -5.06 -7.54 7.93
C THR A 53 -4.91 -6.32 8.85
N LEU A 54 -3.72 -6.12 9.43
CA LEU A 54 -3.40 -4.97 10.27
C LEU A 54 -3.60 -3.64 9.54
N PHE A 55 -3.01 -3.47 8.35
CA PHE A 55 -3.14 -2.23 7.59
C PHE A 55 -4.58 -1.97 7.14
N THR A 56 -5.34 -3.03 6.82
CA THR A 56 -6.76 -2.88 6.45
C THR A 56 -7.60 -2.45 7.66
N LEU A 57 -7.37 -3.04 8.83
CA LEU A 57 -8.02 -2.62 10.07
C LEU A 57 -7.71 -1.16 10.42
N MET A 58 -6.45 -0.73 10.28
CA MET A 58 -6.06 0.66 10.56
C MET A 58 -6.70 1.65 9.58
N VAL A 59 -6.72 1.35 8.28
CA VAL A 59 -7.43 2.19 7.30
C VAL A 59 -8.92 2.23 7.57
N TYR A 60 -9.54 1.08 7.86
CA TYR A 60 -10.96 0.99 8.18
C TYR A 60 -11.30 1.78 9.45
N GLY A 61 -10.48 1.68 10.50
CA GLY A 61 -10.63 2.48 11.72
C GLY A 61 -10.48 3.98 11.45
N ALA A 62 -9.43 4.38 10.75
CA ALA A 62 -9.16 5.79 10.43
C ALA A 62 -10.28 6.45 9.61
N LEU A 63 -10.85 5.73 8.64
CA LEU A 63 -11.94 6.24 7.81
C LEU A 63 -13.32 6.06 8.45
N GLY A 64 -13.54 4.99 9.20
CA GLY A 64 -14.81 4.67 9.84
C GLY A 64 -15.15 5.58 11.02
N ILE A 65 -14.15 5.96 11.83
CA ILE A 65 -14.33 6.93 12.91
C ILE A 65 -14.71 8.28 12.30
N LEU A 66 -15.86 8.86 12.69
CA LEU A 66 -16.34 10.15 12.18
C LEU A 66 -16.54 10.20 10.65
N ASN A 67 -17.01 9.10 10.05
CA ASN A 67 -17.23 9.02 8.60
C ASN A 67 -18.05 10.19 8.00
N LYS A 68 -19.02 10.71 8.76
CA LYS A 68 -19.88 11.85 8.32
C LYS A 68 -19.11 13.12 7.95
N TYR A 69 -17.88 13.30 8.46
CA TYR A 69 -17.06 14.48 8.22
C TYR A 69 -15.92 14.25 7.23
N ASN A 70 -15.86 13.06 6.60
CA ASN A 70 -14.81 12.73 5.63
C ASN A 70 -14.86 13.61 4.36
N GLU A 71 -15.91 14.38 4.14
CA GLU A 71 -16.00 15.31 3.00
C GLU A 71 -15.16 16.59 3.21
N LYS A 72 -14.80 16.91 4.46
CA LYS A 72 -13.97 18.07 4.78
C LYS A 72 -12.49 17.69 4.69
N GLY A 73 -11.76 18.32 3.77
CA GLY A 73 -10.32 18.07 3.58
C GLY A 73 -9.48 18.27 4.86
N SER A 74 -9.84 19.25 5.71
CA SER A 74 -9.17 19.47 7.00
C SER A 74 -9.32 18.29 7.97
N VAL A 75 -10.46 17.58 7.92
CA VAL A 75 -10.70 16.40 8.78
C VAL A 75 -9.87 15.22 8.30
N ILE A 76 -9.72 15.04 6.98
CA ILE A 76 -8.83 14.00 6.43
C ILE A 76 -7.38 14.30 6.77
N ALA A 77 -6.93 15.55 6.64
CA ALA A 77 -5.58 15.95 7.03
C ALA A 77 -5.33 15.65 8.52
N LEU A 78 -6.27 16.00 9.40
CA LEU A 78 -6.19 15.69 10.83
C LEU A 78 -6.14 14.18 11.09
N LYS A 79 -6.92 13.38 10.35
CA LYS A 79 -6.89 11.91 10.46
C LYS A 79 -5.56 11.33 10.04
N ILE A 80 -4.96 11.83 8.95
CA ILE A 80 -3.63 11.39 8.50
C ILE A 80 -2.58 11.72 9.57
N ILE A 81 -2.63 12.93 10.15
CA ILE A 81 -1.74 13.31 11.26
C ILE A 81 -1.96 12.39 12.47
N ALA A 82 -3.22 12.08 12.81
CA ALA A 82 -3.54 11.15 13.88
C ALA A 82 -3.01 9.73 13.60
N CYS A 83 -3.08 9.24 12.36
CA CYS A 83 -2.48 7.96 11.98
C CYS A 83 -0.95 7.95 12.19
N PHE A 84 -0.25 9.04 11.84
CA PHE A 84 1.18 9.17 12.13
C PHE A 84 1.47 9.15 13.63
N LEU A 85 0.68 9.87 14.43
CA LEU A 85 0.79 9.86 15.89
C LEU A 85 0.58 8.46 16.48
N VAL A 86 -0.45 7.72 16.01
CA VAL A 86 -0.69 6.34 16.43
C VAL A 86 0.50 5.44 16.11
N VAL A 87 1.08 5.56 14.91
CA VAL A 87 2.27 4.78 14.54
C VAL A 87 3.47 5.10 15.44
N ILE A 88 3.70 6.38 15.74
CA ILE A 88 4.78 6.79 16.65
C ILE A 88 4.52 6.22 18.05
N LEU A 89 3.30 6.38 18.58
CA LEU A 89 2.96 5.90 19.92
C LEU A 89 3.09 4.37 20.05
N VAL A 90 2.66 3.62 19.04
CA VAL A 90 2.65 2.15 19.10
C VAL A 90 4.05 1.55 18.85
N TRP A 91 4.86 2.12 17.95
CA TRP A 91 6.16 1.52 17.58
C TRP A 91 7.40 2.22 18.17
N GLU A 92 7.34 3.50 18.53
CA GLU A 92 8.51 4.23 19.10
C GLU A 92 8.50 4.24 20.63
N VAL A 93 7.33 4.18 21.28
CA VAL A 93 7.26 4.16 22.75
C VAL A 93 7.55 2.74 23.25
N PRO A 94 8.59 2.55 24.09
CA PRO A 94 8.92 1.23 24.62
C PRO A 94 7.78 0.71 25.50
N GLY A 95 7.46 -0.59 25.36
CA GLY A 95 6.41 -1.27 26.13
C GLY A 95 4.99 -1.14 25.58
N VAL A 96 4.65 -0.10 24.83
CA VAL A 96 3.29 0.08 24.26
C VAL A 96 2.98 -1.01 23.23
N PHE A 97 3.97 -1.34 22.38
CA PHE A 97 3.84 -2.41 21.41
C PHE A 97 3.52 -3.75 22.09
N GLU A 98 4.32 -4.13 23.09
CA GLU A 98 4.16 -5.39 23.79
C GLU A 98 2.83 -5.47 24.53
N LEU A 99 2.39 -4.37 25.17
CA LEU A 99 1.09 -4.31 25.83
C LEU A 99 -0.07 -4.49 24.85
N LEU A 100 -0.01 -3.85 23.68
CA LEU A 100 -1.07 -3.89 22.67
C LEU A 100 -1.14 -5.27 22.00
N TRP A 101 0.01 -5.91 21.76
CA TRP A 101 0.12 -7.17 21.02
C TRP A 101 0.22 -8.43 21.90
N SER A 102 0.46 -8.27 23.21
CA SER A 102 0.42 -9.32 24.24
C SER A 102 -0.77 -10.28 24.13
N PRO A 103 -2.03 -9.82 24.03
CA PRO A 103 -3.17 -10.73 23.93
C PRO A 103 -3.20 -11.53 22.63
N PHE A 104 -2.50 -11.08 21.59
CA PHE A 104 -2.40 -11.73 20.29
C PHE A 104 -1.18 -12.64 20.15
N THR A 105 -0.42 -12.87 21.23
CA THR A 105 0.75 -13.74 21.26
C THR A 105 0.46 -15.17 20.80
N PHE A 106 -0.74 -15.71 21.07
CA PHE A 106 -1.16 -17.02 20.58
C PHE A 106 -1.16 -17.13 19.04
N PHE A 107 -1.44 -16.02 18.35
CA PHE A 107 -1.59 -16.00 16.90
C PHE A 107 -0.35 -15.44 16.18
N LEU A 108 0.28 -14.42 16.76
CA LEU A 108 1.40 -13.69 16.16
C LEU A 108 2.76 -14.06 16.75
N GLY A 109 2.77 -14.86 17.83
CA GLY A 109 3.99 -15.31 18.47
C GLY A 109 4.76 -16.27 17.58
N TYR A 110 6.06 -16.02 17.44
CA TYR A 110 6.97 -16.90 16.73
C TYR A 110 8.30 -16.98 17.47
N THR A 111 8.77 -18.20 17.68
CA THR A 111 10.09 -18.48 18.22
C THR A 111 10.96 -19.00 17.09
N ASP A 112 11.96 -18.23 16.70
CA ASP A 112 12.96 -18.67 15.74
C ASP A 112 13.83 -19.77 16.39
N PRO A 113 13.89 -21.00 15.85
CA PRO A 113 14.73 -22.06 16.39
C PRO A 113 16.22 -21.70 16.37
N THR A 114 16.64 -20.74 15.53
CA THR A 114 18.02 -20.26 15.47
C THR A 114 18.34 -19.17 16.49
N LYS A 115 17.32 -18.54 17.09
CA LYS A 115 17.46 -17.45 18.07
C LYS A 115 16.40 -17.56 19.18
N PRO A 116 16.49 -18.59 20.04
CA PRO A 116 15.46 -18.90 21.04
C PRO A 116 15.33 -17.85 22.16
N ASN A 117 16.34 -16.99 22.34
CA ASN A 117 16.37 -15.99 23.41
C ASN A 117 15.59 -14.70 23.08
N LEU A 118 15.02 -14.58 21.88
CA LEU A 118 14.25 -13.41 21.49
C LEU A 118 12.80 -13.48 21.97
N PRO A 119 12.17 -12.35 22.33
CA PRO A 119 10.75 -12.31 22.66
C PRO A 119 9.88 -12.88 21.53
N LEU A 120 8.79 -13.57 21.88
CA LEU A 120 7.84 -14.16 20.93
C LEU A 120 7.29 -13.16 19.88
N LEU A 121 7.16 -11.88 20.26
CA LEU A 121 6.65 -10.82 19.40
C LEU A 121 7.76 -10.07 18.64
N HIS A 122 9.03 -10.43 18.82
CA HIS A 122 10.16 -9.71 18.23
C HIS A 122 10.08 -9.67 16.71
N GLU A 123 9.77 -10.81 16.08
CA GLU A 123 9.63 -10.85 14.62
C GLU A 123 8.46 -10.03 14.13
N TRP A 124 7.31 -10.10 14.82
CA TRP A 124 6.16 -9.30 14.49
C TRP A 124 6.45 -7.80 14.61
N GLN A 125 7.14 -7.38 15.67
CA GLN A 125 7.56 -6.00 15.87
C GLN A 125 8.55 -5.54 14.81
N PHE A 126 9.54 -6.37 14.48
CA PHE A 126 10.53 -6.06 13.46
C PHE A 126 9.88 -5.91 12.09
N ARG A 127 9.06 -6.88 11.68
CA ARG A 127 8.38 -6.89 10.39
C ARG A 127 7.38 -5.74 10.29
N SER A 128 6.45 -5.63 11.23
CA SER A 128 5.45 -4.55 11.20
C SER A 128 6.08 -3.16 11.34
N GLY A 129 7.21 -3.05 12.04
CA GLY A 129 7.99 -1.82 12.19
C GLY A 129 8.71 -1.38 10.92
N LEU A 130 9.10 -2.31 10.04
CA LEU A 130 9.68 -1.99 8.73
C LEU A 130 8.66 -1.27 7.83
N ASP A 131 7.42 -1.74 7.82
CA ASP A 131 6.36 -1.24 6.92
C ASP A 131 5.36 -0.27 7.59
N ARG A 132 5.65 0.24 8.78
CA ARG A 132 4.68 0.99 9.60
C ARG A 132 4.11 2.28 8.98
N TYR A 133 4.81 2.92 8.04
CA TYR A 133 4.35 4.15 7.38
C TYR A 133 3.72 3.92 6.01
N ILE A 134 3.91 2.75 5.38
CA ILE A 134 3.56 2.56 3.97
C ILE A 134 2.05 2.65 3.70
N TRP A 135 1.23 2.24 4.67
CA TRP A 135 -0.21 2.31 4.56
C TRP A 135 -0.72 3.75 4.63
N ILE A 136 -0.09 4.63 5.45
CA ILE A 136 -0.42 6.06 5.56
C ILE A 136 -0.05 6.78 4.26
N ILE A 137 1.14 6.50 3.72
CA ILE A 137 1.56 7.02 2.42
C ILE A 137 0.58 6.57 1.32
N GLY A 138 0.13 5.30 1.37
CA GLY A 138 -0.91 4.79 0.49
C GLY A 138 -2.23 5.57 0.58
N MET A 139 -2.67 5.94 1.78
CA MET A 139 -3.86 6.79 1.97
C MET A 139 -3.68 8.18 1.37
N ILE A 140 -2.51 8.80 1.55
CA ILE A 140 -2.15 10.09 0.95
C ILE A 140 -2.24 10.02 -0.57
N TYR A 141 -1.62 8.99 -1.18
CA TYR A 141 -1.69 8.78 -2.62
C TYR A 141 -3.14 8.63 -3.10
N ALA A 142 -3.97 7.87 -2.40
CA ALA A 142 -5.37 7.69 -2.77
C ALA A 142 -6.19 8.98 -2.65
N TYR A 143 -5.91 9.82 -1.67
CA TYR A 143 -6.58 11.11 -1.51
C TYR A 143 -6.22 12.11 -2.63
N TYR A 144 -4.95 12.19 -3.00
CA TYR A 144 -4.48 13.10 -4.05
C TYR A 144 -4.69 12.56 -5.46
N HIS A 145 -4.94 11.27 -5.60
CA HIS A 145 -5.17 10.58 -6.86
C HIS A 145 -6.10 11.34 -7.84
N PRO A 146 -7.37 11.66 -7.51
CA PRO A 146 -8.27 12.38 -8.42
C PRO A 146 -7.80 13.81 -8.72
N THR A 147 -7.00 14.42 -7.85
CA THR A 147 -6.44 15.76 -8.10
C THR A 147 -5.33 15.69 -9.14
N VAL A 148 -4.46 14.67 -9.03
CA VAL A 148 -3.38 14.41 -9.99
C VAL A 148 -3.97 14.04 -11.35
N GLU A 149 -5.03 13.22 -11.41
CA GLU A 149 -5.72 12.92 -12.67
C GLU A 149 -6.23 14.18 -13.37
N ARG A 150 -6.91 15.08 -12.64
CA ARG A 150 -7.36 16.36 -13.21
C ARG A 150 -6.21 17.24 -13.69
N TRP A 151 -5.07 17.23 -13.00
CA TRP A 151 -3.88 17.97 -13.45
C TRP A 151 -3.29 17.34 -14.72
N MET A 152 -3.33 16.02 -14.83
CA MET A 152 -2.92 15.30 -16.04
C MET A 152 -3.86 15.59 -17.22
N GLU A 153 -5.18 15.59 -17.01
CA GLU A 153 -6.16 15.96 -18.05
C GLU A 153 -5.92 17.39 -18.55
N LYS A 154 -5.77 18.36 -17.64
CA LYS A 154 -5.42 19.75 -18.00
C LYS A 154 -4.10 19.86 -18.75
N LEU A 155 -3.12 19.02 -18.40
CA LEU A 155 -1.83 18.96 -19.08
C LEU A 155 -1.97 18.42 -20.51
N GLU A 156 -2.90 17.50 -20.76
CA GLU A 156 -3.21 16.98 -22.09
C GLU A 156 -3.96 17.97 -22.98
N GLU A 157 -4.74 18.87 -22.39
CA GLU A 157 -5.42 19.97 -23.08
C GLU A 157 -4.48 21.17 -23.39
N THR A 158 -3.29 21.20 -22.79
CA THR A 158 -2.32 22.30 -22.95
C THR A 158 -1.45 22.11 -24.20
N GLU A 159 -0.79 23.18 -24.66
CA GLU A 159 0.14 23.15 -25.80
C GLU A 159 1.14 21.98 -25.74
N VAL A 160 1.29 21.27 -26.87
CA VAL A 160 2.13 20.08 -27.02
C VAL A 160 3.58 20.32 -26.55
N LYS A 161 4.13 21.52 -26.75
CA LYS A 161 5.48 21.87 -26.27
C LYS A 161 5.61 21.80 -24.75
N ARG A 162 4.60 22.31 -24.02
CA ARG A 162 4.57 22.29 -22.55
C ARG A 162 4.33 20.88 -22.02
N GLN A 163 3.48 20.10 -22.68
CA GLN A 163 3.25 18.69 -22.37
C GLN A 163 4.55 17.86 -22.51
N VAL A 164 5.27 18.04 -23.61
CA VAL A 164 6.56 17.35 -23.87
C VAL A 164 7.61 17.78 -22.86
N SER A 165 7.72 19.08 -22.56
CA SER A 165 8.66 19.59 -21.56
C SER A 165 8.45 18.98 -20.17
N ILE A 166 7.20 18.94 -19.68
CA ILE A 166 6.86 18.36 -18.38
C ILE A 166 7.12 16.85 -18.37
N ARG A 167 6.76 16.13 -19.44
CA ARG A 167 7.00 14.68 -19.55
C ARG A 167 8.50 14.35 -19.54
N ILE A 168 9.32 15.13 -20.24
CA ILE A 168 10.78 14.97 -20.23
C ILE A 168 11.35 15.26 -18.84
N ALA A 169 10.90 16.34 -18.19
CA ALA A 169 11.34 16.69 -16.85
C ALA A 169 11.06 15.55 -15.85
N VAL A 170 9.84 15.00 -15.84
CA VAL A 170 9.49 13.86 -14.97
C VAL A 170 10.29 12.61 -15.33
N ALA A 171 10.52 12.34 -16.62
CA ALA A 171 11.31 11.19 -17.08
C ALA A 171 12.79 11.26 -16.70
N ILE A 172 13.34 12.46 -16.44
CA ILE A 172 14.71 12.65 -15.94
C ILE A 172 14.74 12.62 -14.41
N ILE A 173 13.82 13.33 -13.76
CA ILE A 173 13.78 13.48 -12.31
C ILE A 173 13.48 12.15 -11.63
N ALA A 174 12.50 11.37 -12.11
CA ALA A 174 12.10 10.14 -11.43
C ALA A 174 13.23 9.10 -11.35
N PRO A 175 13.96 8.77 -12.44
CA PRO A 175 15.13 7.89 -12.36
C PRO A 175 16.29 8.48 -11.54
N MET A 176 16.47 9.80 -11.56
CA MET A 176 17.52 10.46 -10.77
C MET A 176 17.27 10.29 -9.27
N VAL A 177 16.03 10.45 -8.81
CA VAL A 177 15.64 10.21 -7.40
C VAL A 177 15.90 8.76 -7.02
N GLY A 178 15.57 7.80 -7.89
CA GLY A 178 15.80 6.37 -7.65
C GLY A 178 17.26 6.00 -7.58
N PHE A 179 18.08 6.60 -8.45
CA PHE A 179 19.51 6.44 -8.42
C PHE A 179 20.12 6.99 -7.12
N LEU A 180 19.71 8.19 -6.68
CA LEU A 180 20.17 8.77 -5.42
C LEU A 180 19.76 7.93 -4.21
N TRP A 181 18.53 7.40 -4.21
CA TRP A 181 18.07 6.48 -3.17
C TRP A 181 18.89 5.19 -3.15
N PHE A 182 19.18 4.62 -4.32
CA PHE A 182 20.00 3.42 -4.44
C PHE A 182 21.42 3.63 -3.90
N GLU A 183 22.07 4.73 -4.29
CA GLU A 183 23.43 5.05 -3.86
C GLU A 183 23.53 5.35 -2.37
N HIS A 184 22.60 6.15 -1.82
CA HIS A 184 22.72 6.65 -0.44
C HIS A 184 21.98 5.81 0.61
N ILE A 185 20.93 5.08 0.24
CA ILE A 185 20.10 4.33 1.19
C ILE A 185 20.25 2.83 1.01
N TYR A 186 20.13 2.31 -0.22
CA TYR A 186 20.12 0.86 -0.45
C TYR A 186 21.47 0.19 -0.18
N LYS A 187 22.59 0.88 -0.48
CA LYS A 187 23.94 0.36 -0.24
C LYS A 187 24.39 0.37 1.23
N LEU A 188 23.55 0.88 2.15
CA LEU A 188 23.88 0.89 3.57
C LEU A 188 23.94 -0.54 4.13
N ASP A 189 24.70 -0.72 5.22
CA ASP A 189 24.68 -1.96 5.99
C ASP A 189 23.23 -2.27 6.42
N LYS A 190 22.88 -3.57 6.45
CA LYS A 190 21.57 -4.08 6.85
C LYS A 190 21.00 -3.41 8.09
N ILE A 191 21.81 -3.16 9.13
CA ILE A 191 21.33 -2.52 10.37
C ILE A 191 20.95 -1.06 10.12
N ALA A 192 21.81 -0.31 9.42
CA ALA A 192 21.55 1.08 9.08
C ALA A 192 20.37 1.20 8.10
N TYR A 193 20.29 0.34 7.10
CA TYR A 193 19.18 0.27 6.17
C TYR A 193 17.84 0.03 6.88
N ASN A 194 17.77 -0.95 7.80
CA ASN A 194 16.54 -1.23 8.54
C ASN A 194 16.02 -0.03 9.35
N LYS A 195 16.90 0.87 9.79
CA LYS A 195 16.51 2.11 10.48
C LYS A 195 15.87 3.13 9.54
N TYR A 196 16.38 3.25 8.32
CA TYR A 196 15.87 4.21 7.31
C TYR A 196 14.75 3.65 6.44
N HIS A 197 14.63 2.32 6.33
CA HIS A 197 13.66 1.65 5.49
C HIS A 197 12.22 2.12 5.71
N PRO A 198 11.70 2.24 6.96
CA PRO A 198 10.32 2.69 7.18
C PRO A 198 10.02 4.06 6.57
N TYR A 199 11.02 4.94 6.49
CA TYR A 199 10.87 6.32 6.02
C TYR A 199 11.06 6.46 4.52
N THR A 200 11.79 5.54 3.89
CA THR A 200 12.22 5.66 2.49
C THR A 200 11.63 4.58 1.57
N SER A 201 10.95 3.57 2.12
CA SER A 201 10.37 2.44 1.37
C SER A 201 9.35 2.86 0.30
N TRP A 202 8.71 4.02 0.44
CA TRP A 202 7.76 4.54 -0.55
C TRP A 202 8.43 4.96 -1.86
N ILE A 203 9.71 5.37 -1.84
CA ILE A 203 10.45 5.84 -3.02
C ILE A 203 10.54 4.75 -4.09
N PRO A 204 11.13 3.56 -3.83
CA PRO A 204 11.21 2.51 -4.84
C PRO A 204 9.82 2.02 -5.28
N ILE A 205 8.82 2.02 -4.39
CA ILE A 205 7.45 1.64 -4.74
C ILE A 205 6.86 2.63 -5.77
N THR A 206 7.07 3.93 -5.58
CA THR A 206 6.56 4.95 -6.51
C THR A 206 7.24 4.89 -7.87
N GLU A 207 8.54 4.63 -7.89
CA GLU A 207 9.31 4.44 -9.11
C GLU A 207 8.88 3.18 -9.86
N CYS A 208 8.70 2.06 -9.16
CA CYS A 208 8.20 0.83 -9.76
C CYS A 208 6.83 1.05 -10.43
N VAL A 209 5.90 1.75 -9.78
CA VAL A 209 4.58 2.05 -10.35
C VAL A 209 4.70 2.98 -11.56
N TYR A 210 5.53 4.02 -11.48
CA TYR A 210 5.77 4.94 -12.59
C TYR A 210 6.38 4.23 -13.81
N MET A 211 7.43 3.43 -13.58
CA MET A 211 8.09 2.64 -14.62
C MET A 211 7.14 1.64 -15.25
N PHE A 212 6.34 0.93 -14.45
CA PHE A 212 5.34 0.00 -14.97
C PHE A 212 4.33 0.68 -15.90
N LYS A 213 3.79 1.84 -15.49
CA LYS A 213 2.83 2.60 -16.32
C LYS A 213 3.46 3.08 -17.63
N LYS A 214 4.73 3.50 -17.61
CA LYS A 214 5.42 4.00 -18.80
C LYS A 214 5.88 2.88 -19.73
N CYS A 215 6.43 1.79 -19.20
CA CYS A 215 6.86 0.63 -19.97
C CYS A 215 5.68 -0.12 -20.58
N TYR A 216 4.53 -0.23 -19.90
CA TYR A 216 3.33 -0.86 -20.45
C TYR A 216 2.81 -0.13 -21.70
N SER A 217 2.87 1.20 -21.71
CA SER A 217 2.48 2.02 -22.88
C SER A 217 3.40 1.82 -24.09
N ILE A 218 4.63 1.33 -23.90
CA ILE A 218 5.65 1.18 -24.95
C ILE A 218 5.79 -0.29 -25.39
N LEU A 219 5.63 -1.23 -24.46
CA LEU A 219 5.83 -2.66 -24.64
C LEU A 219 4.56 -3.47 -24.22
N PRO A 220 3.42 -3.34 -24.94
CA PRO A 220 2.26 -4.19 -24.68
C PRO A 220 2.51 -5.69 -24.97
N LYS A 221 3.66 -6.04 -25.58
CA LYS A 221 4.00 -7.40 -26.04
C LYS A 221 5.02 -8.15 -25.17
N LEU A 222 5.64 -7.52 -24.16
CA LEU A 222 6.51 -8.26 -23.24
C LEU A 222 5.67 -8.92 -22.15
N GLN A 223 5.36 -10.21 -22.35
CA GLN A 223 4.77 -11.06 -21.33
C GLN A 223 5.75 -11.24 -20.14
N PHE A 224 5.75 -10.32 -19.19
CA PHE A 224 6.24 -10.62 -17.84
C PHE A 224 5.17 -11.51 -17.13
N ASN A 225 5.25 -12.83 -17.36
CA ASN A 225 4.08 -13.71 -17.45
C ASN A 225 3.60 -14.47 -16.18
N PRO A 226 4.17 -14.28 -14.96
CA PRO A 226 3.35 -14.62 -13.77
C PRO A 226 3.38 -13.57 -12.65
N PHE A 227 4.52 -12.94 -12.40
CA PHE A 227 4.68 -11.97 -11.32
C PHE A 227 3.88 -10.68 -11.58
N CYS A 228 3.82 -10.22 -12.84
CA CYS A 228 3.02 -9.07 -13.22
C CYS A 228 1.53 -9.39 -13.40
N MET A 229 1.14 -10.65 -13.67
CA MET A 229 -0.28 -11.06 -13.66
C MET A 229 -0.84 -11.13 -12.25
N ALA A 230 -0.09 -11.70 -11.30
CA ALA A 230 -0.45 -11.63 -9.88
C ALA A 230 -0.57 -10.16 -9.43
N TRP A 231 0.33 -9.29 -9.89
CA TRP A 231 0.23 -7.85 -9.62
C TRP A 231 -0.99 -7.21 -10.28
N LYS A 232 -1.33 -7.57 -11.52
CA LYS A 232 -2.51 -7.07 -12.28
C LYS A 232 -3.83 -7.46 -11.63
N ASP A 233 -3.97 -8.69 -11.13
CA ASP A 233 -5.19 -9.15 -10.47
C ASP A 233 -5.32 -8.58 -9.04
N TYR A 234 -4.20 -8.35 -8.34
CA TYR A 234 -4.19 -7.66 -7.04
C TYR A 234 -4.31 -6.13 -7.12
N THR A 235 -3.97 -5.52 -8.26
CA THR A 235 -4.15 -4.08 -8.54
C THR A 235 -5.38 -3.79 -9.41
N GLY A 236 -6.21 -4.78 -9.71
CA GLY A 236 -7.50 -4.60 -10.41
C GLY A 236 -8.49 -3.69 -9.67
N ASP A 237 -8.25 -3.39 -8.38
CA ASP A 237 -8.98 -2.40 -7.60
C ASP A 237 -8.37 -0.97 -7.65
N LEU A 238 -7.26 -0.79 -8.38
CA LEU A 238 -6.74 0.53 -8.74
C LEU A 238 -7.54 1.01 -9.96
N TYR A 239 -8.59 1.78 -9.70
CA TYR A 239 -9.37 2.53 -10.69
C TYR A 239 -8.52 3.60 -11.42
N LEU A 240 -7.46 3.18 -12.11
CA LEU A 240 -6.45 4.05 -12.72
C LEU A 240 -6.17 3.74 -14.19
N ALA A 241 -6.94 2.82 -14.77
CA ALA A 241 -6.93 2.50 -16.18
C ALA A 241 -8.35 2.17 -16.62
N ASP A 242 -9.16 3.19 -16.92
CA ASP A 242 -9.61 3.43 -18.30
C ASP A 242 -10.74 4.48 -18.38
N SER A 243 -10.36 5.76 -18.40
CA SER A 243 -11.19 6.79 -19.05
C SER A 243 -11.13 6.68 -20.59
N HIS A 244 -10.33 5.76 -21.15
CA HIS A 244 -10.24 5.51 -22.60
C HIS A 244 -11.10 4.32 -23.10
N LEU A 245 -11.55 3.39 -22.25
CA LEU A 245 -12.49 2.32 -22.68
C LEU A 245 -13.98 2.73 -22.66
N ALA A 246 -14.36 3.83 -22.00
CA ALA A 246 -15.74 4.31 -22.03
C ALA A 246 -16.19 4.84 -23.42
N LYS A 247 -15.24 5.12 -24.32
CA LYS A 247 -15.54 5.67 -25.66
C LYS A 247 -15.68 4.61 -26.77
N ILE A 248 -15.42 3.33 -26.47
CA ILE A 248 -15.47 2.23 -27.47
C ILE A 248 -16.73 1.36 -27.32
N ARG A 249 -17.51 1.52 -26.24
CA ARG A 249 -18.75 0.73 -26.01
C ARG A 249 -20.02 1.33 -26.63
N GLY A 250 -19.91 2.41 -27.40
CA GLY A 250 -21.03 3.13 -28.01
C GLY A 250 -21.35 2.79 -29.46
N SER A 251 -20.65 1.85 -30.10
CA SER A 251 -20.86 1.56 -31.52
C SER A 251 -20.69 0.08 -31.85
N ARG A 252 -21.74 -0.71 -31.64
CA ARG A 252 -22.14 -1.91 -32.40
C ARG A 252 -23.00 -2.79 -31.50
N TRP A 253 -24.31 -2.64 -31.63
CA TRP A 253 -25.28 -3.73 -31.71
C TRP A 253 -26.50 -3.17 -32.44
N SER A 254 -26.40 -3.16 -33.77
CA SER A 254 -27.53 -3.11 -34.70
C SER A 254 -27.49 -4.43 -35.46
N ALA A 255 -28.39 -5.35 -35.06
CA ALA A 255 -28.88 -6.56 -35.72
C ALA A 255 -29.32 -7.53 -34.61
#